data_AF-B4MV96-F1
#
_entry.id   AF-B4MV96-F1
#
_cell.length_a   1.000
_cell.length_b   1.000
_cell.length_c   1.000
_cell.angle_alpha   90.00
_cell.angle_beta   90.00
_cell.angle_gamma   90.00
#
_symmetry.space_group_name_H-M   'P 1'
#
loop_
_entity.id
_entity.type
_entity.pdbx_description
1 polymer ?
#
loop_
_entity_poly.entity_id
_entity_poly.type
_entity_poly.pdbx_seq_one_letter_code
_entity_poly.pdbx_strand_id
1 'polypeptide(L)'
;MCNSYPLNDDCWLVILKYVSLGDQISLAQVSPIFNDVVTNNWASIRSAKITHDVLEKFKLNEEQFDEFMARSCGSLQELQLKGGTQELLRSMGSYSFPKLTVLDIEINYNEEQADEETLMLVELFPNLTKLTLHSSTTGRHLWRLNKLKELHLIWCEDLDPMTFDEIFSSLKLEKLSILYYGYNVNFGDGLLPATKCQTLQEVLIDDHHLLGDVLTNLLRLPHLRKLTFYTRDYYEHLFKVVAQQHPLKVHSLMFNDALWNSDRATNEIMRMTNLRRLVLHDDDIDTEILYKIFNCLPHLEELHLMKMRSLPFARQFWDMVTNCPTLNILSLSNTKLDEEFVKISSLRLDQVLDNRRTPLRMHLHNTGLENHPHNILTSLRHPNLILSLDPIELNLWSSRFIEIGFNPQIGN
;
A
#
# COMPACT_ATOMS: atom_id res chain seq x y z
N MET A 1 7.06 -32.22 37.21
CA MET A 1 7.31 -30.82 37.62
C MET A 1 8.65 -30.42 37.03
N CYS A 2 8.65 -29.72 35.89
CA CYS A 2 9.90 -29.18 35.35
C CYS A 2 10.27 -27.96 36.16
N ASN A 3 11.42 -28.01 36.84
CA ASN A 3 12.06 -26.84 37.44
C ASN A 3 12.57 -25.93 36.32
N SER A 4 11.69 -25.10 35.74
CA SER A 4 12.14 -23.91 35.01
C SER A 4 12.64 -22.92 36.06
N TYR A 5 13.93 -22.57 36.01
CA TYR A 5 14.44 -21.42 36.76
C TYR A 5 13.52 -20.22 36.51
N PRO A 6 13.11 -19.47 37.55
CA PRO A 6 12.26 -18.31 37.35
C PRO A 6 12.99 -17.33 36.42
N LEU A 7 12.39 -17.07 35.26
CA LEU A 7 12.84 -16.00 34.37
C LEU A 7 12.80 -14.69 35.18
N ASN A 8 13.90 -13.93 35.15
CA ASN A 8 13.93 -12.62 35.78
C ASN A 8 13.07 -11.62 35.00
N ASP A 9 12.74 -10.49 35.61
CA ASP A 9 11.83 -9.48 35.03
C ASP A 9 12.32 -8.98 33.66
N ASP A 10 13.64 -8.83 33.48
CA ASP A 10 14.22 -8.44 32.19
C ASP A 10 13.88 -9.43 31.06
N CYS A 11 13.93 -10.74 31.35
CA CYS A 11 13.52 -11.76 30.37
C CYS A 11 12.04 -11.61 30.03
N TRP A 12 11.19 -11.33 31.02
CA TRP A 12 9.76 -11.12 30.77
C TRP A 12 9.49 -9.88 29.93
N LEU A 13 10.16 -8.76 30.20
CA LEU A 13 10.03 -7.54 29.39
C LEU A 13 10.45 -7.78 27.92
N VAL A 14 11.44 -8.64 27.68
CA VAL A 14 11.81 -9.06 26.31
C VAL A 14 10.70 -9.91 25.69
N ILE A 15 10.14 -10.86 26.43
CA ILE A 15 9.03 -11.71 25.95
C ILE A 15 7.81 -10.86 25.59
N LEU A 16 7.43 -9.92 26.45
CA LEU A 16 6.22 -9.10 26.28
C LEU A 16 6.22 -8.25 25.02
N LYS A 17 7.39 -7.94 24.42
CA LYS A 17 7.50 -7.26 23.13
C LYS A 17 6.89 -8.05 21.97
N TYR A 18 6.77 -9.37 22.12
CA TYR A 18 6.22 -10.29 21.12
C TYR A 18 4.82 -10.78 21.49
N VAL A 19 4.28 -10.36 22.63
CA VAL A 19 2.96 -10.78 23.13
C VAL A 19 1.92 -9.72 22.77
N SER A 20 0.80 -10.13 22.20
CA SER A 20 -0.29 -9.22 21.84
C SER A 20 -0.87 -8.53 23.08
N LEU A 21 -1.42 -7.31 22.94
CA LEU A 21 -2.03 -6.60 24.07
C LEU A 21 -3.15 -7.43 24.73
N GLY A 22 -3.96 -8.13 23.93
CA GLY A 22 -5.00 -9.03 24.43
C GLY A 22 -4.45 -10.16 25.29
N ASP A 23 -3.30 -10.73 24.93
CA ASP A 23 -2.64 -11.79 25.71
C ASP A 23 -1.93 -11.22 26.95
N GLN A 24 -1.37 -10.01 26.86
CA GLN A 24 -0.79 -9.32 28.02
C GLN A 24 -1.86 -9.07 29.09
N ILE A 25 -3.05 -8.61 28.68
CA ILE A 25 -4.21 -8.43 29.56
C ILE A 25 -4.57 -9.74 30.28
N SER A 26 -4.63 -10.84 29.54
CA SER A 26 -4.91 -12.17 30.11
C SER A 26 -3.78 -12.64 31.04
N LEU A 27 -2.51 -12.39 30.70
CA LEU A 27 -1.35 -12.74 31.52
C LEU A 27 -1.34 -11.97 32.85
N ALA A 28 -1.70 -10.68 32.83
CA ALA A 28 -1.80 -9.84 34.02
C ALA A 28 -2.86 -10.34 35.02
N GLN A 29 -3.80 -11.18 34.60
CA GLN A 29 -4.82 -11.79 35.45
C GLN A 29 -4.39 -13.14 36.05
N VAL A 30 -3.27 -13.72 35.60
CA VAL A 30 -2.81 -15.04 36.06
C VAL A 30 -2.24 -14.99 37.48
N SER A 31 -1.46 -13.95 37.80
CA SER A 31 -0.88 -13.76 39.14
C SER A 31 -0.45 -12.31 39.38
N PRO A 32 -0.30 -11.86 40.64
CA PRO A 32 0.18 -10.51 40.95
C PRO A 32 1.56 -10.20 40.37
N ILE A 33 2.48 -11.18 40.35
CA ILE A 33 3.83 -11.00 39.78
C ILE A 33 3.74 -10.68 38.28
N PHE A 34 2.88 -11.41 37.56
CA PHE A 34 2.65 -11.14 36.14
C PHE A 34 1.94 -9.83 35.90
N ASN A 35 1.02 -9.44 36.78
CA ASN A 35 0.38 -8.14 36.73
C ASN A 35 1.42 -7.02 36.78
N ASP A 36 2.27 -7.00 37.80
CA ASP A 36 3.31 -5.97 37.98
C ASP A 36 4.25 -5.89 36.77
N VAL A 37 4.70 -7.03 36.25
CA VAL A 37 5.61 -7.06 35.10
C VAL A 37 4.94 -6.54 33.83
N VAL A 38 3.67 -6.89 33.60
CA VAL A 38 2.89 -6.45 32.45
C VAL A 38 2.57 -4.95 32.54
N THR A 39 2.10 -4.46 33.67
CA THR A 39 1.72 -3.05 33.84
C THR A 39 2.94 -2.13 33.80
N ASN A 40 4.10 -2.58 34.30
CA ASN A 40 5.37 -1.89 34.12
C ASN A 40 5.80 -1.84 32.65
N ASN A 41 5.60 -2.92 31.89
CA ASN A 41 5.88 -2.94 30.46
C ASN A 41 5.07 -1.88 29.69
N TRP A 42 3.78 -1.68 30.06
CA TRP A 42 2.90 -0.71 29.39
C TRP A 42 3.43 0.71 29.40
N ALA A 43 4.18 1.12 30.43
CA ALA A 43 4.80 2.44 30.50
C ALA A 43 5.89 2.70 29.45
N SER A 44 6.35 1.65 28.76
CA SER A 44 7.37 1.72 27.73
C SER A 44 6.85 1.44 26.32
N ILE A 45 5.56 1.07 26.19
CA ILE A 45 4.94 0.75 24.91
C ILE A 45 4.88 2.01 24.04
N ARG A 46 5.31 1.84 22.78
CA ARG A 46 5.26 2.89 21.75
C ARG A 46 4.17 2.68 20.72
N SER A 47 3.74 1.44 20.50
CA SER A 47 2.70 1.09 19.53
C SER A 47 1.74 0.12 20.17
N ALA A 48 0.43 0.43 20.09
CA ALA A 48 -0.62 -0.40 20.66
C ALA A 48 -1.71 -0.66 19.62
N LYS A 49 -2.19 -1.90 19.59
CA LYS A 49 -3.33 -2.34 18.79
C LYS A 49 -4.45 -2.80 19.72
N ILE A 50 -5.51 -2.01 19.76
CA ILE A 50 -6.73 -2.28 20.51
C ILE A 50 -7.78 -2.78 19.51
N THR A 51 -7.92 -4.10 19.41
CA THR A 51 -8.95 -4.74 18.57
C THR A 51 -10.28 -4.82 19.30
N HIS A 52 -11.35 -5.21 18.58
CA HIS A 52 -12.64 -5.50 19.19
C HIS A 52 -12.53 -6.47 20.39
N ASP A 53 -11.77 -7.57 20.26
CA ASP A 53 -11.58 -8.53 21.36
C ASP A 53 -10.89 -7.91 22.58
N VAL A 54 -9.95 -6.99 22.37
CA VAL A 54 -9.29 -6.25 23.46
C VAL A 54 -10.26 -5.30 24.14
N LEU A 55 -11.09 -4.59 23.35
CA LEU A 55 -12.15 -3.73 23.90
C LEU A 55 -13.15 -4.51 24.75
N GLU A 56 -13.56 -5.70 24.31
CA GLU A 56 -14.45 -6.56 25.10
C GLU A 56 -13.80 -6.98 26.43
N LYS A 57 -12.50 -7.31 26.42
CA LYS A 57 -11.77 -7.58 27.68
C LYS A 57 -11.72 -6.36 28.60
N PHE A 58 -11.51 -5.16 28.04
CA PHE A 58 -11.52 -3.92 28.80
C PHE A 58 -12.91 -3.57 29.35
N LYS A 59 -13.99 -3.82 28.62
CA LYS A 59 -15.36 -3.66 29.13
C LYS A 59 -15.66 -4.56 30.32
N LEU A 60 -15.09 -5.76 30.34
CA LEU A 60 -15.23 -6.69 31.48
C LEU A 60 -14.37 -6.26 32.69
N ASN A 61 -13.38 -5.40 32.50
CA ASN A 61 -12.48 -4.93 33.54
C ASN A 61 -12.00 -3.48 33.26
N GLU A 62 -12.85 -2.51 33.58
CA GLU A 62 -12.58 -1.09 33.32
C GLU A 62 -11.34 -0.57 34.05
N GLU A 63 -11.05 -1.07 35.26
CA GLU A 63 -9.84 -0.71 36.02
C GLU A 63 -8.57 -1.04 35.24
N GLN A 64 -8.58 -2.15 34.49
CA GLN A 64 -7.44 -2.57 33.68
C GLN A 64 -7.26 -1.68 32.44
N PHE A 65 -8.35 -1.13 31.89
CA PHE A 65 -8.28 -0.13 30.83
C PHE A 65 -7.67 1.18 31.35
N ASP A 66 -8.14 1.65 32.49
CA ASP A 66 -7.63 2.86 33.13
C ASP A 66 -6.15 2.72 33.49
N GLU A 67 -5.75 1.58 34.04
CA GLU A 67 -4.35 1.29 34.32
C GLU A 67 -3.50 1.27 33.04
N PHE A 68 -3.98 0.63 31.97
CA PHE A 68 -3.30 0.62 30.69
C PHE A 68 -3.11 2.04 30.13
N MET A 69 -4.17 2.84 30.12
CA MET A 69 -4.12 4.22 29.61
C MET A 69 -3.22 5.10 30.47
N ALA A 70 -3.33 5.04 31.80
CA ALA A 70 -2.52 5.81 32.73
C ALA A 70 -1.02 5.53 32.57
N ARG A 71 -0.65 4.28 32.28
CA ARG A 71 0.75 3.88 32.09
C ARG A 71 1.26 4.25 30.70
N SER A 72 0.48 4.00 29.65
CA SER A 72 0.96 4.06 28.26
C SER A 72 0.83 5.43 27.60
N CYS A 73 -0.10 6.29 28.03
CA CYS A 73 -0.45 7.52 27.29
C CYS A 73 0.76 8.47 27.08
N GLY A 74 1.71 8.50 28.03
CA GLY A 74 2.92 9.32 27.95
C GLY A 74 4.05 8.77 27.06
N SER A 75 3.97 7.50 26.65
CA SER A 75 4.97 6.82 25.80
C SER A 75 4.46 6.47 24.41
N LEU A 76 3.13 6.36 24.25
CA LEU A 76 2.49 5.92 23.02
C LEU A 76 2.76 6.88 21.85
N GLN A 77 3.18 6.32 20.72
CA GLN A 77 3.49 7.01 19.47
C GLN A 77 2.53 6.61 18.35
N GLU A 78 2.06 5.36 18.39
CA GLU A 78 1.14 4.79 17.41
C GLU A 78 -0.01 4.07 18.13
N LEU A 79 -1.23 4.33 17.68
CA LEU A 79 -2.43 3.68 18.19
C LEU A 79 -3.26 3.18 17.03
N GLN A 80 -3.59 1.89 17.04
CA GLN A 80 -4.63 1.32 16.20
C GLN A 80 -5.81 0.94 17.08
N LEU A 81 -6.98 1.52 16.81
CA LEU A 81 -8.22 1.28 17.57
C LEU A 81 -9.30 0.80 16.60
N LYS A 82 -9.75 -0.46 16.76
CA LYS A 82 -10.78 -1.08 15.91
C LYS A 82 -12.05 -1.33 16.69
N GLY A 83 -13.17 -0.74 16.24
CA GLY A 83 -14.47 -0.82 16.92
C GLY A 83 -14.62 0.18 18.07
N GLY A 84 -14.01 1.35 17.95
CA GLY A 84 -14.16 2.43 18.92
C GLY A 84 -15.59 2.97 18.98
N THR A 85 -15.94 3.60 20.11
CA THR A 85 -17.21 4.31 20.28
C THR A 85 -16.95 5.72 20.82
N GLN A 86 -17.95 6.58 20.73
CA GLN A 86 -17.90 7.91 21.33
C GLN A 86 -17.59 7.87 22.83
N GLU A 87 -18.17 6.92 23.58
CA GLU A 87 -17.91 6.77 25.02
C GLU A 87 -16.46 6.43 25.32
N LEU A 88 -15.83 5.60 24.48
CA LEU A 88 -14.42 5.27 24.61
C LEU A 88 -13.53 6.51 24.37
N LEU A 89 -13.86 7.35 23.39
CA LEU A 89 -13.12 8.60 23.19
C LEU A 89 -13.29 9.54 24.38
N ARG A 90 -14.50 9.63 24.95
CA ARG A 90 -14.75 10.42 26.16
C ARG A 90 -13.95 9.92 27.35
N SER A 91 -13.89 8.60 27.58
CA SER A 91 -13.09 8.05 28.70
C SER A 91 -11.60 8.35 28.53
N MET A 92 -11.12 8.33 27.28
CA MET A 92 -9.75 8.74 26.94
C MET A 92 -9.46 10.23 27.19
N GLY A 93 -10.49 11.08 27.31
CA GLY A 93 -10.39 12.53 27.55
C GLY A 93 -9.71 12.93 28.86
N SER A 94 -9.58 12.00 29.81
CA SER A 94 -8.85 12.22 31.06
C SER A 94 -7.33 12.04 30.92
N TYR A 95 -6.85 11.49 29.80
CA TYR A 95 -5.45 11.18 29.55
C TYR A 95 -4.82 12.14 28.54
N SER A 96 -3.50 12.23 28.55
CA SER A 96 -2.74 13.05 27.61
C SER A 96 -1.81 12.19 26.77
N PHE A 97 -1.85 12.38 25.46
CA PHE A 97 -1.07 11.63 24.47
C PHE A 97 -0.03 12.53 23.77
N PRO A 98 0.96 13.07 24.50
CA PRO A 98 1.86 14.09 23.97
C PRO A 98 2.76 13.61 22.83
N LYS A 99 2.99 12.29 22.74
CA LYS A 99 3.88 11.66 21.75
C LYS A 99 3.14 10.94 20.63
N LEU A 100 1.82 10.87 20.67
CA LEU A 100 1.05 10.14 19.67
C LEU A 100 1.07 10.91 18.34
N THR A 101 1.62 10.27 17.32
CA THR A 101 1.80 10.83 15.98
C THR A 101 1.08 10.03 14.90
N VAL A 102 0.76 8.77 15.15
CA VAL A 102 0.05 7.89 14.22
C VAL A 102 -1.21 7.36 14.87
N LEU A 103 -2.35 7.57 14.21
CA LEU A 103 -3.63 7.01 14.62
C LEU A 103 -4.29 6.30 13.43
N ASP A 104 -4.65 5.04 13.63
CA ASP A 104 -5.57 4.29 12.77
C ASP A 104 -6.80 3.94 13.60
N ILE A 105 -7.93 4.54 13.27
CA ILE A 105 -9.15 4.41 14.06
C ILE A 105 -10.33 4.02 13.18
N GLU A 106 -11.08 3.03 13.67
CA GLU A 106 -12.37 2.61 13.16
C GLU A 106 -13.40 2.80 14.27
N ILE A 107 -14.33 3.74 14.05
CA ILE A 107 -15.41 4.06 14.99
C ILE A 107 -16.71 3.50 14.42
N ASN A 108 -17.51 2.91 15.30
CA ASN A 108 -18.82 2.40 14.92
C ASN A 108 -19.71 3.52 14.35
N TYR A 109 -20.40 3.22 13.27
CA TYR A 109 -21.19 4.18 12.49
C TYR A 109 -22.25 4.91 13.34
N ASN A 110 -22.18 6.24 13.35
CA ASN A 110 -23.21 7.11 13.94
C ASN A 110 -23.26 8.47 13.21
N GLU A 111 -24.15 8.58 12.22
CA GLU A 111 -24.32 9.79 11.39
C GLU A 111 -24.58 11.05 12.23
N GLU A 112 -25.38 10.94 13.30
CA GLU A 112 -25.83 12.10 14.07
C GLU A 112 -24.70 12.80 14.85
N GLN A 113 -23.59 12.09 15.08
CA GLN A 113 -22.48 12.54 15.95
C GLN A 113 -21.11 12.58 15.27
N ALA A 114 -21.06 12.33 13.97
CA ALA A 114 -19.84 12.18 13.17
C ALA A 114 -18.81 13.33 13.38
N ASP A 115 -19.26 14.58 13.37
CA ASP A 115 -18.38 15.75 13.56
C ASP A 115 -17.98 15.96 15.02
N GLU A 116 -18.82 15.57 15.99
CA GLU A 116 -18.48 15.64 17.42
C GLU A 116 -17.36 14.64 17.75
N GLU A 117 -17.43 13.43 17.19
CA GLU A 117 -16.38 12.43 17.28
C GLU A 117 -15.09 12.91 16.65
N THR A 118 -15.18 13.46 15.43
CA THR A 118 -14.03 14.05 14.73
C THR A 118 -13.39 15.16 15.57
N LEU A 119 -14.19 16.03 16.19
CA LEU A 119 -13.70 17.08 17.08
C LEU A 119 -12.96 16.50 18.29
N MET A 120 -13.53 15.50 18.97
CA MET A 120 -12.87 14.85 20.11
C MET A 120 -11.53 14.23 19.71
N LEU A 121 -11.45 13.57 18.55
CA LEU A 121 -10.19 12.99 18.06
C LEU A 121 -9.11 14.05 17.89
N VAL A 122 -9.47 15.19 17.30
CA VAL A 122 -8.55 16.31 17.08
C VAL A 122 -8.05 16.89 18.40
N GLU A 123 -8.91 16.96 19.42
CA GLU A 123 -8.57 17.49 20.75
C GLU A 123 -7.71 16.51 21.58
N LEU A 124 -8.02 15.21 21.50
CA LEU A 124 -7.26 14.14 22.16
C LEU A 124 -5.86 13.98 21.58
N PHE A 125 -5.74 14.10 20.25
CA PHE A 125 -4.53 13.77 19.51
C PHE A 125 -4.05 14.94 18.63
N PRO A 126 -3.70 16.09 19.22
CA PRO A 126 -3.37 17.29 18.45
C PRO A 126 -2.03 17.21 17.69
N ASN A 127 -1.19 16.19 17.98
CA ASN A 127 0.15 16.04 17.42
C ASN A 127 0.24 15.05 16.26
N LEU A 128 -0.89 14.59 15.72
CA LEU A 128 -0.89 13.59 14.65
C LEU A 128 -0.17 14.09 13.40
N THR A 129 0.69 13.23 12.87
CA THR A 129 1.31 13.34 11.55
C THR A 129 0.67 12.38 10.56
N LYS A 130 0.04 11.31 11.04
CA LYS A 130 -0.72 10.35 10.25
C LYS A 130 -2.06 10.02 10.89
N LEU A 131 -3.12 10.12 10.11
CA LEU A 131 -4.46 9.73 10.49
C LEU A 131 -5.05 8.81 9.42
N THR A 132 -5.42 7.61 9.82
CA THR A 132 -6.32 6.73 9.07
C THR A 132 -7.65 6.70 9.80
N LEU A 133 -8.70 7.13 9.13
CA LEU A 133 -10.05 7.23 9.67
C LEU A 133 -10.99 6.32 8.88
N HIS A 134 -11.64 5.42 9.61
CA HIS A 134 -12.71 4.54 9.15
C HIS A 134 -13.98 4.88 9.96
N SER A 135 -14.62 6.01 9.66
CA SER A 135 -15.83 6.45 10.35
C SER A 135 -16.65 7.41 9.51
N SER A 136 -17.89 7.66 9.93
CA SER A 136 -18.64 8.84 9.50
C SER A 136 -17.90 10.10 9.95
N THR A 137 -17.63 11.00 9.00
CA THR A 137 -17.16 12.36 9.25
C THR A 137 -17.56 13.19 8.05
N THR A 138 -17.96 14.44 8.26
CA THR A 138 -18.12 15.38 7.14
C THR A 138 -16.78 15.95 6.68
N GLY A 139 -15.70 15.67 7.41
CA GLY A 139 -14.40 16.31 7.26
C GLY A 139 -14.23 17.57 8.10
N ARG A 140 -15.32 18.06 8.73
CA ARG A 140 -15.27 19.20 9.64
C ARG A 140 -14.24 18.95 10.74
N HIS A 141 -13.50 19.99 11.10
CA HIS A 141 -12.43 19.98 12.10
C HIS A 141 -11.11 19.29 11.71
N LEU A 142 -11.04 18.48 10.65
CA LEU A 142 -9.78 17.82 10.26
C LEU A 142 -8.63 18.81 10.00
N TRP A 143 -8.93 20.00 9.49
CA TRP A 143 -7.96 21.08 9.25
C TRP A 143 -7.20 21.55 10.50
N ARG A 144 -7.73 21.28 11.70
CA ARG A 144 -7.09 21.66 12.97
C ARG A 144 -5.83 20.83 13.27
N LEU A 145 -5.67 19.68 12.64
CA LEU A 145 -4.48 18.83 12.77
C LEU A 145 -3.31 19.40 11.95
N ASN A 146 -2.79 20.57 12.34
CA ASN A 146 -1.81 21.33 11.57
C ASN A 146 -0.46 20.63 11.31
N LYS A 147 -0.16 19.54 12.03
CA LYS A 147 1.02 18.68 11.83
C LYS A 147 0.78 17.51 10.88
N LEU A 148 -0.46 17.30 10.44
CA LEU A 148 -0.85 16.16 9.64
C LEU A 148 -0.16 16.18 8.27
N LYS A 149 0.42 15.03 7.92
CA LYS A 149 1.16 14.77 6.68
C LYS A 149 0.52 13.66 5.86
N GLU A 150 -0.04 12.67 6.52
CA GLU A 150 -0.75 11.56 5.88
C GLU A 150 -2.20 11.56 6.37
N LEU A 151 -3.15 11.72 5.44
CA LEU A 151 -4.58 11.64 5.72
C LEU A 151 -5.19 10.53 4.86
N HIS A 152 -5.76 9.53 5.51
CA HIS A 152 -6.45 8.42 4.86
C HIS A 152 -7.90 8.38 5.34
N LEU A 153 -8.82 8.68 4.43
CA LEU A 153 -10.26 8.65 4.64
C LEU A 153 -10.81 7.42 3.91
N ILE A 154 -11.18 6.40 4.67
CA ILE A 154 -11.58 5.10 4.14
C ILE A 154 -13.00 4.81 4.62
N TRP A 155 -13.92 4.62 3.67
CA TRP A 155 -15.35 4.45 3.93
C TRP A 155 -15.99 5.60 4.74
N CYS A 156 -15.56 6.85 4.49
CA CYS A 156 -16.13 8.04 5.11
C CYS A 156 -17.31 8.57 4.28
N GLU A 157 -18.46 7.88 4.26
CA GLU A 157 -19.58 8.15 3.32
C GLU A 157 -20.16 9.58 3.40
N ASP A 158 -20.00 10.23 4.54
CA ASP A 158 -20.62 11.53 4.83
C ASP A 158 -19.71 12.74 4.53
N LEU A 159 -18.55 12.54 3.90
CA LEU A 159 -17.64 13.65 3.58
C LEU A 159 -18.36 14.76 2.79
N ASP A 160 -18.30 15.99 3.31
CA ASP A 160 -18.86 17.17 2.67
C ASP A 160 -17.74 17.90 1.90
N PRO A 161 -17.81 17.97 0.55
CA PRO A 161 -16.84 18.70 -0.25
C PRO A 161 -16.68 20.17 0.12
N MET A 162 -17.67 20.79 0.78
CA MET A 162 -17.57 22.17 1.24
C MET A 162 -16.46 22.36 2.28
N THR A 163 -16.05 21.30 2.98
CA THR A 163 -14.95 21.34 3.96
C THR A 163 -13.57 21.22 3.31
N PHE A 164 -13.48 20.72 2.07
CA PHE A 164 -12.21 20.35 1.44
C PHE A 164 -11.29 21.55 1.18
N ASP A 165 -11.84 22.71 0.80
CA ASP A 165 -11.03 23.93 0.65
C ASP A 165 -10.32 24.30 1.96
N GLU A 166 -11.00 24.20 3.11
CA GLU A 166 -10.39 24.50 4.41
C GLU A 166 -9.32 23.46 4.79
N ILE A 167 -9.60 22.17 4.57
CA ILE A 167 -8.67 21.07 4.86
C ILE A 167 -7.40 21.21 4.01
N PHE A 168 -7.52 21.27 2.68
CA PHE A 168 -6.38 21.20 1.77
C PHE A 168 -5.60 22.52 1.65
N SER A 169 -6.19 23.65 2.05
CA SER A 169 -5.45 24.92 2.17
C SER A 169 -4.70 25.05 3.50
N SER A 170 -5.19 24.43 4.57
CA SER A 170 -4.57 24.50 5.90
C SER A 170 -3.48 23.45 6.10
N LEU A 171 -3.71 22.23 5.61
CA LEU A 171 -2.82 21.09 5.83
C LEU A 171 -1.73 21.00 4.77
N LYS A 172 -0.52 20.62 5.20
CA LYS A 172 0.63 20.38 4.33
C LYS A 172 0.79 18.88 4.07
N LEU A 173 -0.27 18.28 3.50
CA LEU A 173 -0.34 16.84 3.25
C LEU A 173 0.68 16.41 2.21
N GLU A 174 1.31 15.27 2.47
CA GLU A 174 2.24 14.57 1.58
C GLU A 174 1.58 13.33 0.99
N LYS A 175 0.68 12.69 1.75
CA LYS A 175 -0.12 11.56 1.29
C LYS A 175 -1.60 11.76 1.57
N LEU A 176 -2.42 11.44 0.57
CA LEU A 176 -3.87 11.48 0.66
C LEU A 176 -4.44 10.14 0.21
N SER A 177 -5.38 9.59 0.97
CA SER A 177 -6.23 8.50 0.52
C SER A 177 -7.70 8.83 0.71
N ILE A 178 -8.51 8.61 -0.31
CA ILE A 178 -9.98 8.80 -0.29
C ILE A 178 -10.60 7.59 -0.98
N LEU A 179 -11.18 6.68 -0.20
CA LEU A 179 -11.57 5.35 -0.68
C LEU A 179 -12.96 4.95 -0.19
N TYR A 180 -13.84 4.60 -1.11
CA TYR A 180 -15.21 4.13 -0.87
C TYR A 180 -15.43 2.71 -1.36
N TYR A 181 -14.63 2.24 -2.32
CA TYR A 181 -14.80 0.93 -2.95
C TYR A 181 -16.21 0.75 -3.57
N GLY A 182 -16.76 1.82 -4.14
CA GLY A 182 -18.08 1.87 -4.76
C GLY A 182 -18.37 3.22 -5.44
N TYR A 183 -19.45 3.27 -6.23
CA TYR A 183 -19.84 4.48 -6.98
C TYR A 183 -20.94 5.31 -6.32
N ASN A 184 -21.31 4.97 -5.08
CA ASN A 184 -22.42 5.63 -4.39
C ASN A 184 -22.09 7.09 -4.03
N VAL A 185 -20.80 7.42 -3.94
CA VAL A 185 -20.31 8.75 -3.61
C VAL A 185 -19.41 9.23 -4.73
N ASN A 186 -19.76 10.36 -5.37
CA ASN A 186 -18.89 11.04 -6.32
C ASN A 186 -18.85 12.54 -5.99
N PHE A 187 -17.67 13.02 -5.60
CA PHE A 187 -17.46 14.43 -5.27
C PHE A 187 -17.32 15.35 -6.49
N GLY A 188 -17.07 14.80 -7.69
CA GLY A 188 -16.82 15.59 -8.90
C GLY A 188 -15.79 16.70 -8.66
N ASP A 189 -16.16 17.93 -9.03
CA ASP A 189 -15.33 19.13 -8.85
C ASP A 189 -15.07 19.50 -7.38
N GLY A 190 -15.80 18.89 -6.43
CA GLY A 190 -15.58 19.03 -5.00
C GLY A 190 -14.17 18.65 -4.55
N LEU A 191 -13.45 17.82 -5.31
CA LEU A 191 -12.06 17.44 -5.04
C LEU A 191 -10.99 18.36 -5.65
N LEU A 192 -11.39 19.36 -6.45
CA LEU A 192 -10.45 20.36 -6.98
C LEU A 192 -9.58 21.04 -5.89
N PRO A 193 -10.05 21.31 -4.66
CA PRO A 193 -9.21 21.83 -3.60
C PRO A 193 -7.98 20.97 -3.27
N ALA A 194 -8.11 19.64 -3.31
CA ALA A 194 -6.98 18.73 -3.06
C ALA A 194 -5.85 18.94 -4.08
N THR A 195 -6.20 19.28 -5.32
CA THR A 195 -5.24 19.53 -6.40
C THR A 195 -4.44 20.82 -6.23
N LYS A 196 -4.79 21.67 -5.25
CA LYS A 196 -4.04 22.88 -4.89
C LYS A 196 -2.96 22.62 -3.83
N CYS A 197 -2.98 21.46 -3.16
CA CYS A 197 -2.05 21.11 -2.09
C CYS A 197 -0.66 20.75 -2.66
N GLN A 198 0.21 21.76 -2.77
CA GLN A 198 1.53 21.64 -3.44
C GLN A 198 2.49 20.64 -2.79
N THR A 199 2.24 20.24 -1.54
CA THR A 199 3.08 19.28 -0.82
C THR A 199 2.75 17.82 -1.11
N LEU A 200 1.63 17.55 -1.81
CA LEU A 200 1.20 16.19 -2.12
C LEU A 200 2.21 15.45 -2.99
N GLN A 201 2.55 14.24 -2.56
CA GLN A 201 3.49 13.33 -3.20
C GLN A 201 2.80 12.04 -3.64
N GLU A 202 1.84 11.55 -2.85
CA GLU A 202 1.14 10.29 -3.11
C GLU A 202 -0.36 10.48 -2.94
N VAL A 203 -1.11 10.08 -3.96
CA VAL A 203 -2.57 10.11 -3.93
C VAL A 203 -3.09 8.70 -4.19
N LEU A 204 -4.02 8.28 -3.35
CA LEU A 204 -4.72 7.02 -3.47
C LEU A 204 -6.23 7.23 -3.47
N ILE A 205 -6.92 6.87 -4.55
CA ILE A 205 -8.31 7.28 -4.71
C ILE A 205 -9.12 6.34 -5.60
N ASP A 206 -10.44 6.30 -5.48
CA ASP A 206 -11.28 5.60 -6.47
C ASP A 206 -11.28 6.33 -7.83
N ASP A 207 -11.31 5.56 -8.93
CA ASP A 207 -11.14 6.07 -10.29
C ASP A 207 -12.18 7.13 -10.74
N HIS A 208 -13.43 7.02 -10.30
CA HIS A 208 -14.50 7.97 -10.66
C HIS A 208 -14.29 9.38 -10.09
N HIS A 209 -13.47 9.53 -9.04
CA HIS A 209 -13.09 10.82 -8.48
C HIS A 209 -12.00 11.54 -9.28
N LEU A 210 -11.33 10.84 -10.20
CA LEU A 210 -10.28 11.40 -11.04
C LEU A 210 -10.82 12.01 -12.35
N LEU A 211 -12.13 11.96 -12.57
CA LEU A 211 -12.78 12.52 -13.75
C LEU A 211 -12.74 14.07 -13.75
N GLY A 212 -13.07 14.66 -14.91
CA GLY A 212 -13.05 16.11 -15.09
C GLY A 212 -11.64 16.69 -15.00
N ASP A 213 -11.51 17.83 -14.32
CA ASP A 213 -10.23 18.54 -14.19
C ASP A 213 -9.35 18.03 -13.03
N VAL A 214 -9.87 17.11 -12.19
CA VAL A 214 -9.16 16.61 -11.00
C VAL A 214 -7.83 15.95 -11.38
N LEU A 215 -7.86 14.94 -12.26
CA LEU A 215 -6.63 14.25 -12.70
C LEU A 215 -5.66 15.22 -13.37
N THR A 216 -6.14 16.05 -14.30
CA THR A 216 -5.31 17.03 -15.00
C THR A 216 -4.57 17.96 -14.04
N ASN A 217 -5.26 18.43 -12.99
CA ASN A 217 -4.65 19.31 -12.00
C ASN A 217 -3.72 18.57 -11.04
N LEU A 218 -4.05 17.34 -10.64
CA LEU A 218 -3.15 16.50 -9.84
C LEU A 218 -1.81 16.28 -10.55
N LEU A 219 -1.81 15.97 -11.86
CA LEU A 219 -0.59 15.72 -12.62
C LEU A 219 0.35 16.95 -12.75
N ARG A 220 -0.18 18.15 -12.46
CA ARG A 220 0.60 19.40 -12.43
C ARG A 220 1.27 19.66 -11.08
N LEU A 221 0.96 18.88 -10.04
CA LEU A 221 1.58 19.03 -8.74
C LEU A 221 3.10 18.77 -8.84
N PRO A 222 3.94 19.61 -8.20
CA PRO A 222 5.38 19.59 -8.40
C PRO A 222 6.08 18.39 -7.74
N HIS A 223 5.45 17.78 -6.74
CA HIS A 223 6.03 16.70 -5.95
C HIS A 223 5.30 15.37 -6.11
N LEU A 224 4.25 15.33 -6.94
CA LEU A 224 3.49 14.10 -7.17
C LEU A 224 4.39 13.05 -7.82
N ARG A 225 4.65 11.99 -7.07
CA ARG A 225 5.48 10.85 -7.47
C ARG A 225 4.69 9.55 -7.61
N LYS A 226 3.49 9.49 -7.04
CA LYS A 226 2.65 8.29 -7.08
C LYS A 226 1.17 8.66 -7.14
N LEU A 227 0.49 8.09 -8.13
CA LEU A 227 -0.97 8.05 -8.18
C LEU A 227 -1.41 6.60 -8.24
N THR A 228 -2.17 6.18 -7.23
CA THR A 228 -2.77 4.85 -7.19
C THR A 228 -4.28 5.02 -7.23
N PHE A 229 -4.97 4.21 -7.99
CA PHE A 229 -6.42 4.21 -7.97
C PHE A 229 -7.01 2.82 -8.10
N TYR A 230 -8.04 2.57 -7.29
CA TYR A 230 -8.92 1.43 -7.46
C TYR A 230 -9.79 1.68 -8.69
N THR A 231 -9.81 0.74 -9.62
CA THR A 231 -10.48 0.91 -10.91
C THR A 231 -11.57 -0.13 -11.13
N ARG A 232 -12.65 0.31 -11.75
CA ARG A 232 -13.69 -0.58 -12.27
C ARG A 232 -13.97 -0.29 -13.73
N ASP A 233 -14.26 0.97 -14.08
CA ASP A 233 -14.76 1.31 -15.42
C ASP A 233 -13.99 2.45 -16.13
N TYR A 234 -13.22 3.26 -15.39
CA TYR A 234 -12.68 4.51 -15.95
C TYR A 234 -11.20 4.48 -16.34
N TYR A 235 -10.47 3.41 -16.01
CA TYR A 235 -9.01 3.41 -16.22
C TYR A 235 -8.57 3.73 -17.65
N GLU A 236 -9.23 3.22 -18.70
CA GLU A 236 -8.82 3.50 -20.09
C GLU A 236 -8.83 5.01 -20.37
N HIS A 237 -9.86 5.70 -19.89
CA HIS A 237 -9.99 7.14 -20.04
C HIS A 237 -8.91 7.88 -19.25
N LEU A 238 -8.75 7.55 -17.97
CA LEU A 238 -7.74 8.18 -17.10
C LEU A 238 -6.33 7.98 -17.67
N PHE A 239 -6.05 6.79 -18.16
CA PHE A 239 -4.75 6.43 -18.71
C PHE A 239 -4.44 7.19 -19.99
N LYS A 240 -5.44 7.37 -20.86
CA LYS A 240 -5.35 8.24 -22.03
C LYS A 240 -5.02 9.69 -21.63
N VAL A 241 -5.64 10.22 -20.59
CA VAL A 241 -5.34 11.57 -20.09
C VAL A 241 -3.88 11.68 -19.64
N VAL A 242 -3.40 10.71 -18.83
CA VAL A 242 -2.01 10.66 -18.36
C VAL A 242 -1.02 10.61 -19.54
N ALA A 243 -1.27 9.70 -20.50
CA ALA A 243 -0.41 9.50 -21.66
C ALA A 243 -0.40 10.70 -22.63
N GLN A 244 -1.47 11.50 -22.67
CA GLN A 244 -1.53 12.70 -23.50
C GLN A 244 -0.86 13.91 -22.86
N GLN A 245 -0.98 14.08 -21.55
CA GLN A 245 -0.48 15.28 -20.87
C GLN A 245 0.97 15.14 -20.40
N HIS A 246 1.32 13.98 -19.81
CA HIS A 246 2.62 13.79 -19.17
C HIS A 246 3.25 12.41 -19.44
N PRO A 247 3.29 11.93 -20.70
CA PRO A 247 3.80 10.59 -21.02
C PRO A 247 5.25 10.37 -20.56
N LEU A 248 6.07 11.42 -20.60
CA LEU A 248 7.49 11.35 -20.24
C LEU A 248 7.75 11.40 -18.74
N LYS A 249 6.77 11.80 -17.92
CA LYS A 249 6.92 11.76 -16.45
C LYS A 249 6.74 10.36 -15.90
N VAL A 250 5.98 9.51 -16.59
CA VAL A 250 5.69 8.15 -16.13
C VAL A 250 6.95 7.29 -16.25
N HIS A 251 7.41 6.74 -15.11
CA HIS A 251 8.56 5.85 -15.06
C HIS A 251 8.22 4.45 -14.53
N SER A 252 7.07 4.28 -13.87
CA SER A 252 6.63 2.98 -13.35
C SER A 252 5.13 2.83 -13.54
N LEU A 253 4.71 1.62 -13.91
CA LEU A 253 3.31 1.22 -13.98
C LEU A 253 3.13 -0.12 -13.30
N MET A 254 2.07 -0.25 -12.51
CA MET A 254 1.65 -1.51 -11.94
C MET A 254 0.15 -1.67 -12.08
N PHE A 255 -0.25 -2.81 -12.66
CA PHE A 255 -1.62 -3.24 -12.80
C PHE A 255 -1.81 -4.48 -11.96
N ASN A 256 -2.93 -4.54 -11.23
CA ASN A 256 -3.35 -5.73 -10.53
C ASN A 256 -4.83 -6.02 -10.83
N ASP A 257 -5.10 -7.06 -11.62
CA ASP A 257 -6.45 -7.42 -12.08
C ASP A 257 -7.17 -6.22 -12.74
N ALA A 258 -6.47 -5.43 -13.58
CA ALA A 258 -6.98 -4.14 -14.07
C ALA A 258 -6.84 -3.90 -15.59
N LEU A 259 -5.81 -4.42 -16.25
CA LEU A 259 -5.51 -4.14 -17.66
C LEU A 259 -6.29 -5.03 -18.63
N TRP A 260 -6.47 -6.33 -18.29
CA TRP A 260 -7.23 -7.35 -19.04
C TRP A 260 -7.27 -7.15 -20.57
N ASN A 261 -6.11 -7.23 -21.22
CA ASN A 261 -6.00 -7.18 -22.69
C ASN A 261 -6.65 -5.95 -23.37
N SER A 262 -6.69 -4.78 -22.72
CA SER A 262 -7.14 -3.55 -23.35
C SER A 262 -6.12 -3.02 -24.36
N ASP A 263 -6.46 -3.15 -25.65
CA ASP A 263 -5.70 -2.53 -26.76
C ASP A 263 -5.54 -1.02 -26.57
N ARG A 264 -6.58 -0.36 -26.05
CA ARG A 264 -6.59 1.09 -25.85
C ARG A 264 -5.60 1.49 -24.77
N ALA A 265 -5.69 0.90 -23.59
CA ALA A 265 -4.75 1.18 -22.51
C ALA A 265 -3.31 0.85 -22.93
N THR A 266 -3.11 -0.26 -23.64
CA THR A 266 -1.76 -0.62 -24.10
C THR A 266 -1.21 0.36 -25.13
N ASN A 267 -2.03 0.87 -26.06
CA ASN A 267 -1.60 1.92 -26.99
C ASN A 267 -1.13 3.18 -26.28
N GLU A 268 -1.75 3.51 -25.15
CA GLU A 268 -1.33 4.63 -24.31
C GLU A 268 -0.06 4.31 -23.51
N ILE A 269 0.14 3.06 -23.05
CA ILE A 269 1.40 2.61 -22.39
C ILE A 269 2.57 2.82 -23.35
N MET A 270 2.40 2.48 -24.62
CA MET A 270 3.45 2.63 -25.64
C MET A 270 3.87 4.08 -25.90
N ARG A 271 3.09 5.08 -25.47
CA ARG A 271 3.47 6.50 -25.54
C ARG A 271 4.37 6.92 -24.38
N MET A 272 4.43 6.15 -23.30
CA MET A 272 5.21 6.44 -22.09
C MET A 272 6.65 5.95 -22.25
N THR A 273 7.39 6.53 -23.18
CA THR A 273 8.71 6.04 -23.60
C THR A 273 9.81 6.13 -22.53
N ASN A 274 9.55 6.85 -21.42
CA ASN A 274 10.42 6.89 -20.24
C ASN A 274 10.13 5.78 -19.21
N LEU A 275 9.17 4.90 -19.49
CA LEU A 275 8.82 3.80 -18.60
C LEU A 275 10.01 2.88 -18.35
N ARG A 276 10.34 2.68 -17.07
CA ARG A 276 11.43 1.80 -16.61
C ARG A 276 10.89 0.53 -15.97
N ARG A 277 9.71 0.58 -15.37
CA ARG A 277 9.11 -0.56 -14.69
C ARG A 277 7.68 -0.78 -15.13
N LEU A 278 7.37 -2.01 -15.54
CA LEU A 278 6.01 -2.46 -15.83
C LEU A 278 5.72 -3.73 -15.02
N VAL A 279 4.64 -3.69 -14.25
CA VAL A 279 4.14 -4.82 -13.47
C VAL A 279 2.74 -5.14 -13.93
N LEU A 280 2.53 -6.38 -14.39
CA LEU A 280 1.24 -6.99 -14.66
C LEU A 280 1.08 -8.13 -13.65
N HIS A 281 0.20 -7.95 -12.68
CA HIS A 281 -0.07 -8.95 -11.65
C HIS A 281 -1.51 -9.42 -11.77
N ASP A 282 -1.72 -10.72 -11.97
CA ASP A 282 -3.06 -11.28 -12.20
C ASP A 282 -3.78 -10.59 -13.39
N ASP A 283 -2.98 -10.20 -14.40
CA ASP A 283 -3.40 -9.47 -15.59
C ASP A 283 -2.88 -10.19 -16.83
N ASP A 284 -3.76 -10.79 -17.63
CA ASP A 284 -3.33 -11.42 -18.88
C ASP A 284 -3.14 -10.41 -20.00
N ILE A 285 -2.17 -10.74 -20.86
CA ILE A 285 -1.80 -9.93 -22.00
C ILE A 285 -1.59 -10.82 -23.22
N ASP A 286 -2.16 -10.43 -24.35
CA ASP A 286 -1.93 -11.13 -25.60
C ASP A 286 -0.46 -11.06 -26.01
N THR A 287 0.01 -12.14 -26.65
CA THR A 287 1.39 -12.25 -27.14
C THR A 287 1.77 -11.13 -28.10
N GLU A 288 0.84 -10.71 -28.97
CA GLU A 288 1.07 -9.59 -29.90
C GLU A 288 1.25 -8.26 -29.16
N ILE A 289 0.45 -8.04 -28.11
CA ILE A 289 0.53 -6.82 -27.30
C ILE A 289 1.84 -6.79 -26.52
N LEU A 290 2.23 -7.91 -25.91
CA LEU A 290 3.51 -8.03 -25.22
C LEU A 290 4.68 -7.78 -26.18
N TYR A 291 4.64 -8.32 -27.39
CA TYR A 291 5.63 -8.05 -28.44
C TYR A 291 5.74 -6.54 -28.74
N LYS A 292 4.62 -5.84 -28.86
CA LYS A 292 4.60 -4.38 -29.07
C LYS A 292 5.23 -3.64 -27.89
N ILE A 293 4.94 -4.03 -26.65
CA ILE A 293 5.57 -3.46 -25.44
C ILE A 293 7.10 -3.57 -25.51
N PHE A 294 7.63 -4.75 -25.81
CA PHE A 294 9.08 -4.96 -25.92
C PHE A 294 9.74 -4.10 -27.00
N ASN A 295 9.04 -3.81 -28.10
CA ASN A 295 9.58 -3.00 -29.20
C ASN A 295 9.41 -1.48 -28.98
N CYS A 296 8.33 -1.06 -28.34
CA CYS A 296 8.00 0.36 -28.16
C CYS A 296 8.60 0.95 -26.88
N LEU A 297 9.02 0.12 -25.93
CA LEU A 297 9.61 0.55 -24.66
C LEU A 297 11.06 0.07 -24.53
N PRO A 298 12.00 0.59 -25.36
CA PRO A 298 13.40 0.15 -25.42
C PRO A 298 14.23 0.50 -24.17
N HIS A 299 13.58 1.12 -23.20
CA HIS A 299 14.12 1.71 -21.99
C HIS A 299 13.63 0.99 -20.72
N LEU A 300 12.79 -0.02 -20.88
CA LEU A 300 12.27 -0.82 -19.80
C LEU A 300 13.41 -1.58 -19.12
N GLU A 301 13.49 -1.46 -17.79
CA GLU A 301 14.51 -2.06 -16.93
C GLU A 301 13.92 -3.20 -16.10
N GLU A 302 12.63 -3.12 -15.78
CA GLU A 302 11.91 -4.13 -15.02
C GLU A 302 10.59 -4.50 -15.69
N LEU A 303 10.38 -5.81 -15.89
CA LEU A 303 9.12 -6.37 -16.34
C LEU A 303 8.71 -7.49 -15.39
N HIS A 304 7.51 -7.37 -14.83
CA HIS A 304 6.95 -8.38 -13.95
C HIS A 304 5.64 -8.89 -14.56
N LEU A 305 5.62 -10.17 -14.94
CA LEU A 305 4.48 -10.89 -15.49
C LEU A 305 4.06 -11.98 -14.49
N MET A 306 3.30 -11.56 -13.48
CA MET A 306 3.03 -12.37 -12.29
C MET A 306 1.61 -12.90 -12.29
N LYS A 307 1.44 -14.16 -11.87
CA LYS A 307 0.13 -14.85 -11.88
C LYS A 307 -0.55 -14.85 -13.25
N MET A 308 0.23 -14.95 -14.33
CA MET A 308 -0.34 -15.03 -15.67
C MET A 308 -1.04 -16.38 -15.85
N ARG A 309 -2.20 -16.41 -16.51
CA ARG A 309 -2.85 -17.67 -16.89
C ARG A 309 -2.12 -18.34 -18.06
N SER A 310 -1.57 -17.54 -18.96
CA SER A 310 -0.76 -17.99 -20.08
C SER A 310 0.40 -17.04 -20.36
N LEU A 311 1.49 -17.60 -20.86
CA LEU A 311 2.62 -16.85 -21.41
C LEU A 311 2.78 -17.19 -22.88
N PRO A 312 3.45 -16.32 -23.67
CA PRO A 312 3.92 -16.70 -24.99
C PRO A 312 4.79 -17.96 -24.94
N PHE A 313 4.85 -18.69 -26.05
CA PHE A 313 5.79 -19.79 -26.18
C PHE A 313 7.22 -19.31 -25.90
N ALA A 314 8.01 -20.12 -25.18
CA ALA A 314 9.36 -19.75 -24.73
C ALA A 314 10.23 -19.15 -25.84
N ARG A 315 10.18 -19.71 -27.05
CA ARG A 315 10.92 -19.18 -28.21
C ARG A 315 10.55 -17.73 -28.51
N GLN A 316 9.26 -17.46 -28.66
CA GLN A 316 8.73 -16.12 -28.95
C GLN A 316 9.02 -15.16 -27.80
N PHE A 317 8.88 -15.64 -26.56
CA PHE A 317 9.18 -14.87 -25.36
C PHE A 317 10.64 -14.40 -25.32
N TRP A 318 11.60 -15.30 -25.56
CA TRP A 318 13.02 -14.96 -25.62
C TRP A 318 13.39 -14.07 -26.81
N ASP A 319 12.71 -14.23 -27.96
CA ASP A 319 12.84 -13.32 -29.10
C ASP A 319 12.42 -11.89 -28.72
N MET A 320 11.35 -11.74 -27.92
CA MET A 320 10.93 -10.45 -27.38
C MET A 320 11.96 -9.86 -26.40
N VAL A 321 12.49 -10.66 -25.48
CA VAL A 321 13.52 -10.22 -24.52
C VAL A 321 14.75 -9.66 -25.22
N THR A 322 15.10 -10.18 -26.40
CA THR A 322 16.22 -9.68 -27.22
C THR A 322 16.01 -8.20 -27.64
N ASN A 323 14.77 -7.78 -27.84
CA ASN A 323 14.45 -6.41 -28.26
C ASN A 323 14.51 -5.38 -27.13
N CYS A 324 14.65 -5.83 -25.86
CA CYS A 324 14.78 -4.96 -24.70
C CYS A 324 16.11 -5.19 -23.97
N PRO A 325 17.24 -4.67 -24.50
CA PRO A 325 18.57 -4.89 -23.94
C PRO A 325 18.77 -4.23 -22.58
N THR A 326 17.93 -3.26 -22.19
CA THR A 326 17.98 -2.58 -20.90
C THR A 326 17.31 -3.37 -19.78
N LEU A 327 16.53 -4.40 -20.09
CA LEU A 327 15.75 -5.17 -19.12
C LEU A 327 16.66 -5.91 -18.14
N ASN A 328 16.74 -5.48 -16.90
CA ASN A 328 17.61 -6.07 -15.87
C ASN A 328 16.85 -7.00 -14.92
N ILE A 329 15.53 -6.81 -14.80
CA ILE A 329 14.67 -7.67 -13.96
C ILE A 329 13.52 -8.19 -14.81
N LEU A 330 13.37 -9.50 -14.82
CA LEU A 330 12.22 -10.19 -15.37
C LEU A 330 11.61 -11.10 -14.30
N SER A 331 10.36 -10.88 -13.93
CA SER A 331 9.65 -11.76 -13.00
C SER A 331 8.58 -12.55 -13.73
N LEU A 332 8.61 -13.87 -13.59
CA LEU A 332 7.52 -14.78 -13.98
C LEU A 332 6.90 -15.45 -12.74
N SER A 333 7.11 -14.88 -11.56
CA SER A 333 6.69 -15.49 -10.29
C SER A 333 5.18 -15.68 -10.23
N ASN A 334 4.76 -16.80 -9.63
CA ASN A 334 3.38 -17.28 -9.54
C ASN A 334 2.71 -17.62 -10.88
N THR A 335 3.46 -17.65 -11.98
CA THR A 335 2.99 -18.11 -13.28
C THR A 335 3.42 -19.56 -13.48
N LYS A 336 2.49 -20.45 -13.82
CA LYS A 336 2.82 -21.87 -14.04
C LYS A 336 3.71 -22.03 -15.28
N LEU A 337 4.87 -22.65 -15.11
CA LEU A 337 5.81 -22.96 -16.19
C LEU A 337 5.98 -24.47 -16.29
N ASP A 338 6.01 -24.99 -17.52
CA ASP A 338 6.26 -26.41 -17.79
C ASP A 338 7.74 -26.68 -18.11
N GLU A 339 8.09 -27.97 -18.18
CA GLU A 339 9.46 -28.39 -18.51
C GLU A 339 9.85 -28.02 -19.95
N GLU A 340 8.89 -27.94 -20.87
CA GLU A 340 9.13 -27.56 -22.25
C GLU A 340 9.59 -26.10 -22.34
N PHE A 341 8.99 -25.20 -21.55
CA PHE A 341 9.42 -23.81 -21.44
C PHE A 341 10.89 -23.73 -21.01
N VAL A 342 11.30 -24.48 -19.99
CA VAL A 342 12.70 -24.51 -19.49
C VAL A 342 13.64 -25.06 -20.56
N LYS A 343 13.28 -26.17 -21.21
CA LYS A 343 14.07 -26.81 -22.26
C LYS A 343 14.27 -25.90 -23.47
N ILE A 344 13.23 -25.20 -23.92
CA ILE A 344 13.35 -24.26 -25.04
C ILE A 344 14.15 -23.03 -24.60
N SER A 345 13.93 -22.55 -23.37
CA SER A 345 14.66 -21.41 -22.82
C SER A 345 16.18 -21.64 -22.85
N SER A 346 16.65 -22.81 -22.40
CA SER A 346 18.08 -23.15 -22.37
C SER A 346 18.74 -23.08 -23.76
N LEU A 347 18.00 -23.45 -24.82
CA LEU A 347 18.48 -23.39 -26.21
C LEU A 347 18.56 -21.95 -26.78
N ARG A 348 17.95 -20.97 -26.10
CA ARG A 348 17.94 -19.56 -26.55
C ARG A 348 18.89 -18.67 -25.75
N LEU A 349 19.29 -19.07 -24.54
CA LEU A 349 20.00 -18.19 -23.61
C LEU A 349 21.25 -17.55 -24.22
N ASP A 350 22.14 -18.33 -24.85
CA ASP A 350 23.37 -17.81 -25.45
C ASP A 350 23.05 -16.70 -26.47
N GLN A 351 22.13 -16.97 -27.40
CA GLN A 351 21.73 -16.00 -28.42
C GLN A 351 21.20 -14.68 -27.83
N VAL A 352 20.41 -14.76 -26.77
CA VAL A 352 19.76 -13.58 -26.17
C VAL A 352 20.70 -12.83 -25.24
N LEU A 353 21.51 -13.56 -24.47
CA LEU A 353 22.21 -13.03 -23.31
C LEU A 353 23.69 -12.70 -23.57
N ASP A 354 24.32 -13.25 -24.60
CA ASP A 354 25.73 -12.98 -24.93
C ASP A 354 25.99 -11.51 -25.25
N ASN A 355 25.02 -10.84 -25.88
CA ASN A 355 25.16 -9.45 -26.33
C ASN A 355 24.78 -8.42 -25.24
N ARG A 356 24.41 -8.89 -24.05
CA ARG A 356 23.95 -8.01 -22.97
C ARG A 356 25.12 -7.43 -22.19
N ARG A 357 25.03 -6.13 -21.89
CA ARG A 357 26.01 -5.42 -21.05
C ARG A 357 25.78 -5.66 -19.56
N THR A 358 24.53 -5.93 -19.18
CA THR A 358 24.10 -6.17 -17.81
C THR A 358 23.43 -7.54 -17.71
N PRO A 359 23.74 -8.32 -16.66
CA PRO A 359 23.05 -9.57 -16.41
C PRO A 359 21.55 -9.37 -16.23
N LEU A 360 20.75 -10.27 -16.79
CA LEU A 360 19.32 -10.34 -16.54
C LEU A 360 19.09 -11.11 -15.24
N ARG A 361 18.36 -10.52 -14.28
CA ARG A 361 17.83 -11.24 -13.12
C ARG A 361 16.44 -11.77 -13.45
N MET A 362 16.26 -13.08 -13.35
CA MET A 362 14.99 -13.74 -13.60
C MET A 362 14.44 -14.34 -12.30
N HIS A 363 13.23 -13.94 -11.93
CA HIS A 363 12.53 -14.47 -10.75
C HIS A 363 11.50 -15.53 -11.16
N LEU A 364 11.60 -16.69 -10.52
CA LEU A 364 10.81 -17.88 -10.79
C LEU A 364 10.24 -18.44 -9.47
N HIS A 365 9.66 -17.58 -8.63
CA HIS A 365 9.05 -18.01 -7.38
C HIS A 365 7.63 -18.54 -7.60
N ASN A 366 7.31 -19.71 -7.06
CA ASN A 366 5.99 -20.36 -7.14
C ASN A 366 5.48 -20.59 -8.58
N THR A 367 6.35 -21.01 -9.50
CA THR A 367 6.03 -21.35 -10.89
C THR A 367 5.72 -22.84 -11.10
N GLY A 368 5.77 -23.66 -10.05
CA GLY A 368 5.59 -25.11 -10.09
C GLY A 368 6.87 -25.89 -10.40
N LEU A 369 7.95 -25.18 -10.76
CA LEU A 369 9.26 -25.76 -11.05
C LEU A 369 10.09 -25.98 -9.77
N GLU A 370 9.67 -25.42 -8.62
CA GLU A 370 10.40 -25.45 -7.34
C GLU A 370 10.67 -26.86 -6.82
N ASN A 371 9.89 -27.86 -7.27
CA ASN A 371 10.08 -29.25 -6.90
C ASN A 371 11.40 -29.82 -7.45
N HIS A 372 12.00 -29.18 -8.46
CA HIS A 372 13.24 -29.60 -9.12
C HIS A 372 14.21 -28.44 -9.33
N PRO A 373 14.64 -27.73 -8.26
CA PRO A 373 15.41 -26.50 -8.38
C PRO A 373 16.77 -26.73 -9.03
N HIS A 374 17.40 -27.90 -8.76
CA HIS A 374 18.64 -28.28 -9.41
C HIS A 374 18.52 -28.41 -10.93
N ASN A 375 17.38 -28.87 -11.46
CA ASN A 375 17.18 -29.04 -12.90
C ASN A 375 17.03 -27.67 -13.59
N ILE A 376 16.34 -26.72 -12.95
CA ILE A 376 16.22 -25.35 -13.45
C ILE A 376 17.59 -24.67 -13.45
N LEU A 377 18.29 -24.70 -12.30
CA LEU A 377 19.57 -24.03 -12.14
C LEU A 377 20.65 -24.57 -13.07
N THR A 378 20.59 -25.86 -13.41
CA THR A 378 21.52 -26.47 -14.37
C THR A 378 21.13 -26.19 -15.82
N SER A 379 19.84 -26.24 -16.14
CA SER A 379 19.34 -26.05 -17.51
C SER A 379 19.38 -24.59 -17.94
N LEU A 380 19.14 -23.63 -17.03
CA LEU A 380 19.15 -22.20 -17.30
C LEU A 380 20.47 -21.53 -16.85
N ARG A 381 21.57 -22.27 -16.86
CA ARG A 381 22.87 -21.72 -16.44
C ARG A 381 23.47 -20.85 -17.55
N HIS A 382 23.65 -19.57 -17.28
CA HIS A 382 24.33 -18.64 -18.17
C HIS A 382 25.04 -17.52 -17.37
N PRO A 383 26.25 -17.07 -17.75
CA PRO A 383 26.98 -16.04 -16.98
C PRO A 383 26.24 -14.70 -16.85
N ASN A 384 25.43 -14.34 -17.86
CA ASN A 384 24.59 -13.14 -17.87
C ASN A 384 23.15 -13.38 -17.41
N LEU A 385 22.86 -14.51 -16.74
CA LEU A 385 21.55 -14.81 -16.15
C LEU A 385 21.71 -15.08 -14.65
N ILE A 386 20.96 -14.34 -13.83
CA ILE A 386 20.88 -14.53 -12.39
C ILE A 386 19.47 -15.03 -12.06
N LEU A 387 19.37 -16.26 -11.58
CA LEU A 387 18.09 -16.84 -11.17
C LEU A 387 17.83 -16.56 -9.69
N SER A 388 16.60 -16.18 -9.35
CA SER A 388 16.12 -16.11 -7.97
C SER A 388 14.79 -16.87 -7.85
N LEU A 389 14.69 -17.69 -6.80
CA LEU A 389 13.48 -18.42 -6.43
C LEU A 389 12.78 -17.77 -5.22
N ASP A 390 13.30 -16.63 -4.78
CA ASP A 390 12.77 -15.88 -3.65
C ASP A 390 11.54 -15.08 -4.07
N PRO A 391 10.56 -14.90 -3.16
CA PRO A 391 9.39 -14.09 -3.44
C PRO A 391 9.80 -12.65 -3.76
N ILE A 392 9.12 -12.04 -4.72
CA ILE A 392 9.18 -10.58 -4.94
C ILE A 392 8.10 -9.94 -4.09
N GLU A 393 8.52 -8.99 -3.26
CA GLU A 393 7.59 -8.13 -2.54
C GLU A 393 7.11 -7.00 -3.48
N LEU A 394 5.86 -7.13 -3.91
CA LEU A 394 5.11 -6.04 -4.51
C LEU A 394 4.17 -5.46 -3.46
N ASN A 395 4.09 -4.13 -3.39
CA ASN A 395 3.16 -3.43 -2.51
C ASN A 395 1.74 -3.47 -3.10
N LEU A 396 1.17 -4.67 -3.20
CA LEU A 396 -0.21 -4.87 -3.67
C LEU A 396 -1.15 -4.48 -2.54
N TRP A 397 -1.96 -3.45 -2.77
CA TRP A 397 -2.83 -2.89 -1.74
C TRP A 397 -4.27 -3.42 -1.82
N SER A 398 -4.85 -3.58 -3.01
CA SER A 398 -6.19 -4.13 -3.22
C SER A 398 -6.23 -5.07 -4.42
N SER A 399 -7.36 -5.70 -4.69
CA SER A 399 -7.67 -6.18 -6.05
C SER A 399 -8.05 -5.00 -6.94
N ARG A 400 -7.92 -5.15 -8.26
CA ARG A 400 -8.36 -4.18 -9.28
C ARG A 400 -7.86 -2.76 -9.07
N PHE A 401 -6.54 -2.58 -9.14
CA PHE A 401 -5.96 -1.26 -9.02
C PHE A 401 -4.86 -1.02 -10.03
N ILE A 402 -4.59 0.26 -10.24
CA ILE A 402 -3.48 0.75 -11.05
C ILE A 402 -2.65 1.69 -10.19
N GLU A 403 -1.33 1.53 -10.24
CA GLU A 403 -0.37 2.47 -9.69
C GLU A 403 0.49 3.05 -10.82
N ILE A 404 0.61 4.37 -10.82
CA ILE A 404 1.44 5.15 -11.74
C ILE A 404 2.51 5.86 -10.92
N GLY A 405 3.77 5.55 -11.21
CA GLY A 405 4.94 6.23 -10.67
C GLY A 405 5.43 7.33 -11.61
N PHE A 406 5.62 8.52 -11.06
CA PHE A 406 6.09 9.72 -11.78
C PHE A 406 7.47 10.16 -11.31
N ASN A 407 8.29 10.65 -12.23
CA ASN A 407 9.54 11.31 -11.91
C ASN A 407 9.28 12.81 -11.75
N PRO A 408 9.26 13.35 -10.52
CA PRO A 408 8.91 14.75 -10.28
C PRO A 408 9.97 15.73 -10.81
N GLN A 409 11.17 15.26 -11.14
CA GLN A 409 12.25 16.10 -11.68
C GLN A 409 12.10 16.41 -13.18
N ILE A 410 11.27 15.65 -13.89
CA ILE A 410 10.98 15.93 -15.30
C ILE A 410 9.88 17.00 -15.30
N GLY A 411 10.28 18.26 -15.55
CA GLY A 411 9.36 19.40 -15.63
C GLY A 411 8.30 19.24 -16.71
N ASN A 412 7.24 20.07 -16.63
CA ASN A 412 6.15 20.12 -17.63
C ASN A 412 6.64 20.53 -19.02
#